data_AF-A0A737Y4V2-F1
#
_entry.id   AF-A0A737Y4V2-F1
#
_cell.length_a   1.000
_cell.length_b   1.000
_cell.length_c   1.000
_cell.angle_alpha   90.00
_cell.angle_beta   90.00
_cell.angle_gamma   90.00
#
_symmetry.space_group_name_H-M   'P 1'
#
loop_
_entity.id
_entity.type
_entity.pdbx_description
1 polymer ?
#
loop_
_entity_poly.entity_id
_entity_poly.type
_entity_poly.pdbx_seq_one_letter_code
_entity_poly.pdbx_strand_id
1 'polypeptide(L)'
;MNSNFFEIIRKYCLVEDIDFVFKNKSKDMCDVLQNFNDYVNNHFFDYKITTDNSYDYTHLPKTFIVEWTESYFLIIQKEKNKLINLTSTDIVTQDDLLSKRIFYLSKELKNINDVDVFDAIKKMTPGASYFALGLIFFALMTPLYSNLFNTRLIYSDSYHSVFFVTGIFIIFVIFELILKSIIYDKASSQIKSNNIKCNAFFLYALKIS
;
A
#
# COMPACT_ATOMS: atom_id res chain seq x y z
N MET A 1 11.29 2.44 -29.24
CA MET A 1 11.35 3.58 -28.30
C MET A 1 10.84 3.10 -26.95
N ASN A 2 11.73 2.88 -25.98
CA ASN A 2 11.31 2.55 -24.62
C ASN A 2 10.90 3.87 -23.95
N SER A 3 9.61 4.19 -23.99
CA SER A 3 9.09 5.35 -23.26
C SER A 3 9.34 5.17 -21.77
N ASN A 4 9.97 6.14 -21.11
CA ASN A 4 10.07 6.21 -19.63
C ASN A 4 8.70 6.37 -18.95
N PHE A 5 7.62 6.40 -19.72
CA PHE A 5 6.24 6.51 -19.27
C PHE A 5 5.85 5.46 -18.23
N PHE A 6 6.22 4.18 -18.43
CA PHE A 6 5.89 3.12 -17.49
C PHE A 6 6.50 3.36 -16.09
N GLU A 7 7.76 3.78 -16.04
CA GLU A 7 8.43 4.07 -14.78
C GLU A 7 7.87 5.33 -14.10
N ILE A 8 7.50 6.33 -14.90
CA ILE A 8 6.92 7.58 -14.40
C ILE A 8 5.50 7.35 -13.89
N ILE A 9 4.66 6.59 -14.59
CA ILE A 9 3.33 6.20 -14.09
C ILE A 9 3.46 5.41 -12.80
N ARG A 10 4.43 4.49 -12.71
CA ARG A 10 4.66 3.75 -11.46
C ARG A 10 5.02 4.69 -10.31
N LYS A 11 5.92 5.66 -10.53
CA LYS A 11 6.27 6.67 -9.53
C LYS A 11 5.07 7.56 -9.18
N TYR A 12 4.27 7.94 -10.16
CA TYR A 12 3.06 8.73 -9.95
C TYR A 12 2.02 7.98 -9.10
N CYS A 13 1.81 6.69 -9.37
CA CYS A 13 0.93 5.85 -8.54
C CYS A 13 1.43 5.75 -7.10
N LEU A 14 2.75 5.67 -6.87
CA LEU A 14 3.31 5.71 -5.51
C LEU A 14 3.06 7.05 -4.81
N VAL A 15 3.09 8.17 -5.53
CA VAL A 15 2.79 9.51 -4.98
C VAL A 15 1.31 9.64 -4.62
N GLU A 16 0.42 9.04 -5.42
CA GLU A 16 -1.03 9.05 -5.21
C GLU A 16 -1.53 7.90 -4.30
N ASP A 17 -0.64 7.10 -3.70
CA ASP A 17 -0.95 5.93 -2.86
C ASP A 17 -1.84 4.88 -3.55
N ILE A 18 -1.57 4.64 -4.85
CA ILE A 18 -2.26 3.67 -5.71
C ILE A 18 -1.41 2.41 -5.85
N ASP A 19 -2.01 1.26 -5.53
CA ASP A 19 -1.36 -0.05 -5.63
C ASP A 19 -1.19 -0.49 -7.10
N PHE A 20 -0.03 -0.16 -7.68
CA PHE A 20 0.31 -0.49 -9.07
C PHE A 20 0.98 -1.87 -9.21
N VAL A 21 0.34 -2.77 -9.96
CA VAL A 21 0.79 -4.14 -10.25
C VAL A 21 1.58 -4.17 -11.55
N PHE A 22 2.88 -4.44 -11.46
CA PHE A 22 3.81 -4.42 -12.59
C PHE A 22 4.31 -5.81 -13.03
N LYS A 23 3.99 -6.87 -12.29
CA LYS A 23 4.51 -8.22 -12.56
C LYS A 23 3.75 -8.85 -13.73
N ASN A 24 4.47 -9.33 -14.75
CA ASN A 24 3.94 -10.00 -15.95
C ASN A 24 2.99 -9.14 -16.81
N LYS A 25 3.18 -7.81 -16.79
CA LYS A 25 2.37 -6.87 -17.59
C LYS A 25 3.20 -6.20 -18.68
N SER A 26 2.53 -5.68 -19.72
CA SER A 26 3.19 -4.94 -20.78
C SER A 26 3.80 -3.65 -20.25
N LYS A 27 4.86 -3.17 -20.90
CA LYS A 27 5.48 -1.87 -20.62
C LYS A 27 5.16 -0.83 -21.70
N ASP A 28 4.33 -1.22 -22.67
CA ASP A 28 3.94 -0.34 -23.76
C ASP A 28 2.98 0.75 -23.26
N MET A 29 3.22 2.00 -23.64
CA MET A 29 2.42 3.15 -23.25
C MET A 29 0.97 3.00 -23.71
N CYS A 30 0.73 2.49 -24.91
CA CYS A 30 -0.62 2.30 -25.45
C CYS A 30 -1.43 1.29 -24.62
N ASP A 31 -0.80 0.20 -24.20
CA ASP A 31 -1.44 -0.82 -23.35
C ASP A 31 -1.73 -0.27 -21.96
N VAL A 32 -0.78 0.46 -21.35
CA VAL A 32 -0.98 1.09 -20.03
C VAL A 32 -2.09 2.12 -20.07
N LEU A 33 -2.20 2.92 -21.14
CA LEU A 33 -3.25 3.93 -21.30
C LEU A 33 -4.64 3.31 -21.46
N GLN A 34 -4.75 2.22 -22.22
CA GLN A 34 -6.03 1.56 -22.51
C GLN A 34 -6.50 0.65 -21.36
N ASN A 35 -5.58 -0.10 -20.77
CA ASN A 35 -5.89 -1.15 -19.79
C ASN A 35 -5.43 -0.79 -18.38
N PHE A 36 -5.35 0.51 -18.03
CA PHE A 36 -4.77 0.96 -16.76
C PHE A 36 -5.37 0.27 -15.52
N ASN A 37 -6.68 -0.01 -15.52
CA ASN A 37 -7.34 -0.72 -14.41
C ASN A 37 -6.80 -2.14 -14.18
N ASP A 38 -6.23 -2.79 -15.20
CA ASP A 38 -5.57 -4.09 -15.05
C ASP A 38 -4.22 -4.01 -14.34
N TYR A 39 -3.66 -2.80 -14.25
CA TYR A 39 -2.42 -2.48 -13.56
C TYR A 39 -2.66 -1.95 -12.15
N VAL A 40 -3.92 -1.77 -11.73
CA VAL A 40 -4.26 -1.22 -10.41
C VAL A 40 -5.06 -2.22 -9.59
N ASN A 41 -4.54 -2.58 -8.42
CA ASN A 41 -5.27 -3.44 -7.50
C ASN A 41 -6.22 -2.62 -6.61
N ASN A 42 -7.35 -2.18 -7.16
CA ASN A 42 -8.38 -1.45 -6.42
C ASN A 42 -9.76 -2.11 -6.56
N HIS A 43 -10.44 -2.33 -5.44
CA HIS A 43 -11.75 -2.98 -5.38
C HIS A 43 -12.93 -2.00 -5.46
N PHE A 44 -12.71 -0.71 -5.23
CA PHE A 44 -13.78 0.29 -5.09
C PHE A 44 -13.82 1.33 -6.23
N PHE A 45 -12.68 1.59 -6.87
CA PHE A 45 -12.55 2.65 -7.87
C PHE A 45 -12.00 2.11 -9.19
N ASP A 46 -12.56 2.60 -10.29
CA ASP A 46 -11.95 2.55 -11.60
C ASP A 46 -11.18 3.85 -11.82
N TYR A 47 -10.03 3.72 -12.45
CA TYR A 47 -9.14 4.82 -12.80
C TYR A 47 -9.12 4.98 -14.31
N LYS A 48 -9.25 6.23 -14.75
CA LYS A 48 -9.13 6.59 -16.16
C LYS A 48 -7.99 7.60 -16.30
N ILE A 49 -7.05 7.30 -17.20
CA ILE A 49 -6.01 8.26 -17.56
C ILE A 49 -6.66 9.26 -18.52
N THR A 50 -6.83 10.49 -18.04
CA THR A 50 -7.28 11.59 -18.88
C THR A 50 -6.05 12.30 -19.45
N THR A 51 -6.07 12.52 -20.75
CA THR A 51 -5.08 13.33 -21.45
C THR A 51 -5.70 14.70 -21.71
N ASP A 52 -4.99 15.75 -21.34
CA ASP A 52 -5.37 17.12 -21.68
C ASP A 52 -4.16 17.85 -22.28
N ASN A 53 -4.42 18.74 -23.22
CA ASN A 53 -3.41 19.61 -23.79
C ASN A 53 -3.59 20.96 -23.10
N SER A 54 -2.68 21.26 -22.18
CA SER A 54 -2.88 22.34 -21.21
C SER A 54 -2.93 23.70 -21.89
N TYR A 55 -4.10 24.34 -21.79
CA TYR A 55 -4.29 25.78 -21.99
C TYR A 55 -4.68 26.49 -20.68
N ASP A 56 -5.24 25.76 -19.70
CA ASP A 56 -5.73 26.34 -18.45
C ASP A 56 -5.24 25.57 -17.21
N TYR A 57 -4.32 26.21 -16.47
CA TYR A 57 -3.72 25.71 -15.23
C TYR A 57 -4.71 25.59 -14.05
N THR A 58 -5.85 26.28 -14.12
CA THR A 58 -6.80 26.33 -12.99
C THR A 58 -7.55 25.02 -12.79
N HIS A 59 -7.81 24.29 -13.88
CA HIS A 59 -8.58 23.05 -13.90
C HIS A 59 -7.75 21.77 -13.63
N LEU A 60 -6.42 21.88 -13.59
CA LEU A 60 -5.54 20.74 -13.36
C LEU A 60 -5.61 20.23 -11.91
N PRO A 61 -5.54 18.90 -11.71
CA PRO A 61 -5.54 18.30 -10.38
C PRO A 61 -4.25 18.63 -9.61
N LYS A 62 -4.24 18.30 -8.31
CA LYS A 62 -3.10 18.59 -7.42
C LYS A 62 -1.79 17.96 -7.92
N THR A 63 -1.85 16.75 -8.48
CA THR A 63 -0.67 16.05 -9.02
C THR A 63 -0.97 15.57 -10.43
N PHE A 64 -0.07 15.80 -11.37
CA PHE A 64 -0.21 15.38 -12.76
C PHE A 64 1.15 15.07 -13.41
N ILE A 65 1.12 14.37 -14.54
CA ILE A 65 2.31 14.01 -15.33
C ILE A 65 2.33 14.90 -16.57
N VAL A 66 3.49 15.45 -16.91
CA VAL A 66 3.69 16.27 -18.11
C VAL A 66 4.70 15.60 -19.02
N GLU A 67 4.38 15.51 -20.32
CA GLU A 67 5.34 15.14 -21.35
C GLU A 67 6.22 16.35 -21.67
N TRP A 68 7.48 16.31 -21.25
CA TRP A 68 8.41 17.43 -21.43
C TRP A 68 9.06 17.39 -22.82
N THR A 69 9.56 16.21 -23.22
CA THR A 69 10.07 15.87 -24.56
C THR A 69 9.49 14.53 -24.99
N GLU A 70 9.66 14.14 -26.27
CA GLU A 70 9.08 12.92 -26.88
C GLU A 70 9.38 11.59 -26.14
N SER A 71 10.24 11.59 -25.12
CA SER A 71 10.53 10.40 -24.32
C SER A 71 10.77 10.69 -22.83
N TYR A 72 10.51 11.91 -22.38
CA TYR A 72 10.75 12.33 -20.99
C TYR A 72 9.49 12.91 -20.36
N PHE A 73 9.11 12.36 -19.21
CA PHE A 73 7.93 12.74 -18.47
C PHE A 73 8.32 13.23 -17.08
N LEU A 74 7.62 14.26 -16.61
CA LEU A 74 7.81 14.89 -15.31
C LEU A 74 6.55 14.76 -14.47
N ILE A 75 6.70 14.41 -13.20
CA ILE A 75 5.61 14.46 -12.22
C ILE A 75 5.63 15.84 -11.56
N ILE A 76 4.53 16.56 -11.67
CA ILE A 76 4.38 17.90 -11.11
C ILE A 76 3.29 17.88 -10.05
N GLN A 77 3.59 18.52 -8.91
CA GLN A 77 2.67 18.74 -7.82
C GLN A 77 2.42 20.23 -7.64
N LYS A 78 1.14 20.60 -7.58
CA LYS A 78 0.66 21.95 -7.32
C LYS A 78 0.56 22.17 -5.82
N GLU A 79 1.40 23.05 -5.28
CA GLU A 79 1.31 23.54 -3.92
C GLU A 79 1.03 25.04 -3.90
N LYS A 80 -0.22 25.41 -3.62
CA LYS A 80 -0.70 26.80 -3.60
C LYS A 80 -0.38 27.50 -4.94
N ASN A 81 0.73 28.24 -4.99
CA ASN A 81 1.19 29.04 -6.13
C ASN A 81 2.53 28.56 -6.71
N LYS A 82 3.04 27.40 -6.26
CA LYS A 82 4.29 26.83 -6.76
C LYS A 82 4.04 25.48 -7.42
N LEU A 83 4.75 25.26 -8.51
CA LEU A 83 4.87 23.99 -9.19
C LEU A 83 6.13 23.31 -8.66
N ILE A 84 5.96 22.14 -8.06
CA ILE A 84 7.05 21.34 -7.54
C ILE A 84 7.23 20.16 -8.48
N ASN A 85 8.43 20.05 -9.04
CA ASN A 85 8.82 18.88 -9.81
C ASN A 85 9.25 17.77 -8.83
N LEU A 86 8.57 16.64 -8.88
CA LEU A 86 8.87 15.47 -8.04
C LEU A 86 9.84 14.49 -8.71
N THR A 87 10.19 14.73 -9.98
CA THR A 87 11.03 13.83 -10.79
C THR A 87 12.44 14.37 -11.01
N SER A 88 12.57 15.68 -11.19
CA SER A 88 13.86 16.37 -11.41
C SER A 88 13.99 17.59 -10.50
N THR A 89 15.20 18.11 -10.38
CA THR A 89 15.51 19.38 -9.72
C THR A 89 15.18 20.61 -10.58
N ASP A 90 14.73 20.39 -11.81
CA ASP A 90 14.40 21.47 -12.74
C ASP A 90 13.19 22.26 -12.26
N ILE A 91 13.33 23.59 -12.30
CA ILE A 91 12.27 24.54 -11.99
C ILE A 91 11.33 24.58 -13.18
N VAL A 92 10.08 24.14 -13.00
CA VAL A 92 9.04 24.20 -14.02
C VAL A 92 8.14 25.40 -13.76
N THR A 93 8.02 26.30 -14.74
CA THR A 93 7.11 27.45 -14.66
C THR A 93 5.79 27.16 -15.36
N GLN A 94 4.77 27.99 -15.10
CA GLN A 94 3.45 27.82 -15.71
C GLN A 94 3.49 28.00 -17.24
N ASP A 95 4.35 28.89 -17.74
CA ASP A 95 4.50 29.15 -19.18
C ASP A 95 5.09 27.94 -19.91
N ASP A 96 5.96 27.16 -19.24
CA ASP A 96 6.54 25.93 -19.80
C ASP A 96 5.50 24.80 -19.99
N LEU A 97 4.35 24.89 -19.32
CA LEU A 97 3.26 23.92 -19.41
C LEU A 97 2.29 24.21 -20.56
N LEU A 98 2.36 25.41 -21.15
CA LEU A 98 1.50 25.78 -22.27
C LEU A 98 1.81 24.87 -23.46
N SER A 99 0.78 24.31 -24.09
CA SER A 99 0.88 23.39 -25.24
C SER A 99 1.54 22.03 -24.98
N LYS A 100 1.86 21.70 -23.72
CA LYS A 100 2.36 20.36 -23.35
C LYS A 100 1.20 19.39 -23.12
N ARG A 101 1.46 18.12 -23.43
CA ARG A 101 0.53 17.03 -23.16
C ARG A 101 0.61 16.65 -21.69
N ILE A 102 -0.53 16.67 -21.00
CA ILE A 102 -0.65 16.36 -19.59
C ILE A 102 -1.47 15.08 -19.43
N PHE A 103 -1.05 14.24 -18.50
CA PHE A 103 -1.76 13.05 -18.07
C PHE A 103 -2.11 13.17 -16.59
N TYR A 104 -3.35 12.89 -16.25
CA TYR A 104 -3.77 12.78 -14.86
C TYR A 104 -4.77 11.64 -14.68
N LEU A 105 -4.84 11.11 -13.46
CA LEU A 105 -5.80 10.08 -13.11
C LEU A 105 -7.10 10.70 -12.62
N SER A 106 -8.19 10.39 -13.31
CA SER A 106 -9.53 10.56 -12.76
C SER A 106 -9.98 9.25 -12.13
N LYS A 107 -10.67 9.36 -11.00
CA LYS A 107 -11.25 8.22 -10.28
C LYS A 107 -12.76 8.24 -10.43
N GLU A 108 -13.34 7.09 -10.72
CA GLU A 108 -14.77 6.86 -10.79
C GLU A 108 -15.13 5.67 -9.88
N LEU A 109 -16.32 5.69 -9.30
CA LEU A 109 -16.80 4.55 -8.51
C LEU A 109 -17.03 3.37 -9.46
N LYS A 110 -16.49 2.21 -9.09
CA LYS A 110 -16.87 0.98 -9.79
C LYS A 110 -18.38 0.79 -9.66
N ASN A 111 -19.01 0.32 -10.72
CA ASN A 111 -20.40 -0.12 -10.65
C ASN A 111 -20.45 -1.50 -9.97
N ILE A 112 -20.41 -1.49 -8.63
CA ILE A 112 -20.39 -2.69 -7.78
C ILE A 112 -21.72 -2.83 -7.05
N ASN A 113 -22.24 -4.05 -7.01
CA ASN A 113 -23.44 -4.37 -6.23
C ASN A 113 -23.10 -4.48 -4.73
N ASP A 114 -24.11 -4.45 -3.86
CA ASP A 114 -23.93 -4.58 -2.41
C ASP A 114 -23.14 -5.84 -2.00
N VAL A 115 -23.34 -6.94 -2.73
CA VAL A 115 -22.61 -8.20 -2.52
C VAL A 115 -21.12 -8.04 -2.86
N ASP A 116 -20.80 -7.35 -3.96
CA ASP A 116 -19.43 -7.10 -4.39
C ASP A 116 -18.71 -6.13 -3.45
N VAL A 117 -19.44 -5.13 -2.91
CA VAL A 117 -18.95 -4.22 -1.86
C VAL A 117 -18.59 -5.01 -0.60
N PHE A 118 -19.48 -5.91 -0.16
CA PHE A 118 -19.23 -6.75 1.01
C PHE A 118 -18.02 -7.66 0.80
N ASP A 119 -17.90 -8.30 -0.36
CA ASP A 119 -16.77 -9.16 -0.69
C ASP A 119 -15.45 -8.37 -0.81
N ALA A 120 -15.49 -7.13 -1.32
CA ALA A 120 -14.35 -6.22 -1.32
C ALA A 120 -13.89 -5.89 0.11
N ILE A 121 -14.82 -5.53 1.00
CA ILE A 121 -14.52 -5.26 2.42
C ILE A 121 -13.95 -6.52 3.09
N LYS A 122 -14.53 -7.69 2.82
CA LYS A 122 -14.05 -8.97 3.36
C LYS A 122 -12.62 -9.26 2.92
N LYS A 123 -12.28 -9.05 1.65
CA LYS A 123 -10.91 -9.21 1.10
C LYS A 123 -9.91 -8.21 1.68
N MET A 124 -10.37 -7.08 2.20
CA MET A 124 -9.54 -6.12 2.95
C MET A 124 -9.25 -6.57 4.39
N THR A 125 -9.80 -7.69 4.88
CA THR A 125 -9.42 -8.20 6.20
C THR A 125 -7.94 -8.64 6.15
N PRO A 126 -7.07 -8.10 7.02
CA PRO A 126 -5.64 -8.41 6.98
C PRO A 126 -5.40 -9.90 7.22
N GLY A 127 -4.89 -10.59 6.21
CA GLY A 127 -4.45 -11.98 6.34
C GLY A 127 -3.34 -12.15 7.38
N ALA A 128 -2.64 -11.05 7.72
CA ALA A 128 -1.65 -11.02 8.80
C ALA A 128 -2.24 -11.45 10.15
N SER A 129 -3.54 -11.26 10.37
CA SER A 129 -4.25 -11.75 11.56
C SER A 129 -4.23 -13.28 11.68
N TYR A 130 -4.08 -14.04 10.59
CA TYR A 130 -3.93 -15.49 10.66
C TYR A 130 -2.59 -15.91 11.27
N PHE A 131 -1.53 -15.09 11.18
CA PHE A 131 -0.27 -15.39 11.89
C PHE A 131 -0.45 -15.35 13.41
N ALA A 132 -1.50 -14.71 13.93
CA ALA A 132 -1.83 -14.77 15.36
C ALA A 132 -2.20 -16.19 15.81
N LEU A 133 -2.62 -17.08 14.90
CA LEU A 133 -2.84 -18.49 15.23
C LEU A 133 -1.53 -19.18 15.66
N GLY A 134 -0.38 -18.75 15.12
CA GLY A 134 0.93 -19.22 15.57
C GLY A 134 1.24 -18.87 17.03
N LEU A 135 0.66 -17.79 17.56
CA LEU A 135 0.81 -17.40 18.97
C LEU A 135 0.11 -18.38 19.92
N ILE A 136 -0.85 -19.19 19.43
CA ILE A 136 -1.50 -20.24 20.23
C ILE A 136 -0.45 -21.27 20.69
N PHE A 137 0.55 -21.57 19.85
CA PHE A 137 1.66 -22.45 20.24
C PHE A 137 2.40 -21.90 21.45
N PHE A 138 2.76 -20.60 21.44
CA PHE A 138 3.45 -19.96 22.58
C PHE A 138 2.58 -19.93 23.83
N ALA A 139 1.28 -19.66 23.68
CA ALA A 139 0.32 -19.70 24.80
C ALA A 139 0.25 -21.09 25.46
N LEU A 140 0.35 -22.17 24.68
CA LEU A 140 0.37 -23.55 25.18
C LEU A 140 1.73 -23.97 25.75
N MET A 141 2.83 -23.33 25.33
CA MET A 141 4.16 -23.59 25.88
C MET A 141 4.28 -23.13 27.33
N THR A 142 3.63 -22.03 27.72
CA THR A 142 3.67 -21.50 29.10
C THR A 142 3.25 -22.53 30.18
N PRO A 143 2.07 -23.18 30.11
CA PRO A 143 1.71 -24.22 31.06
C PRO A 143 2.61 -25.46 30.97
N LEU A 144 3.10 -25.81 29.78
CA LEU A 144 4.01 -26.93 29.58
C LEU A 144 5.38 -26.69 30.25
N TYR A 145 5.90 -25.47 30.15
CA TYR A 145 7.11 -25.04 30.86
C TYR A 145 6.91 -24.98 32.35
N SER A 146 5.77 -24.49 32.84
CA SER A 146 5.46 -24.49 34.27
C SER A 146 5.48 -25.91 34.85
N ASN A 147 4.90 -26.88 34.14
CA ASN A 147 4.92 -28.29 34.54
C ASN A 147 6.33 -28.91 34.49
N LEU A 148 7.09 -28.65 33.42
CA LEU A 148 8.49 -29.10 33.30
C LEU A 148 9.39 -28.52 34.38
N PHE A 149 9.20 -27.23 34.68
CA PHE A 149 9.96 -26.52 35.71
C PHE A 149 9.65 -27.10 37.10
N ASN A 150 8.38 -27.27 37.44
CA ASN A 150 7.96 -27.89 38.71
C ASN A 150 8.50 -29.31 38.84
N THR A 151 8.42 -30.12 37.78
CA THR A 151 8.96 -31.50 37.79
C THR A 151 10.48 -31.51 37.97
N ARG A 152 11.22 -30.63 37.29
CA ARG A 152 12.68 -30.54 37.49
C ARG A 152 13.05 -30.00 38.85
N LEU A 153 12.28 -29.07 39.41
CA LEU A 153 12.54 -28.50 40.73
C LEU A 153 12.29 -29.53 41.85
N ILE A 154 11.31 -30.42 41.67
CA ILE A 154 10.97 -31.48 42.64
C ILE A 154 11.86 -32.73 42.49
N TYR A 155 12.24 -33.11 41.26
CA TYR A 155 12.86 -34.41 40.96
C TYR A 155 14.30 -34.36 40.40
N SER A 156 14.92 -33.18 40.25
CA SER A 156 16.31 -33.05 39.75
C SER A 156 17.23 -32.41 40.79
N ASP A 157 18.21 -33.17 41.28
CA ASP A 157 19.26 -32.70 42.22
C ASP A 157 20.27 -31.72 41.59
N SER A 158 20.19 -31.47 40.28
CA SER A 158 21.13 -30.59 39.56
C SER A 158 20.54 -29.22 39.25
N TYR A 159 21.06 -28.18 39.91
CA TYR A 159 20.78 -26.77 39.61
C TYR A 159 21.00 -26.41 38.14
N HIS A 160 21.93 -27.09 37.46
CA HIS A 160 22.20 -26.87 36.03
C HIS A 160 20.98 -27.18 35.14
N SER A 161 20.17 -28.18 35.50
CA SER A 161 18.97 -28.51 34.73
C SER A 161 17.90 -27.42 34.86
N VAL A 162 17.80 -26.78 36.01
CA VAL A 162 16.84 -25.69 36.26
C VAL A 162 17.25 -24.45 35.47
N PHE A 163 18.52 -24.06 35.54
CA PHE A 163 19.05 -22.94 34.76
C PHE A 163 18.90 -23.13 33.25
N PHE A 164 19.14 -24.35 32.76
CA PHE A 164 18.97 -24.66 31.34
C PHE A 164 17.52 -24.49 30.86
N VAL A 165 16.54 -25.02 31.62
CA VAL A 165 15.11 -24.89 31.28
C VAL A 165 14.65 -23.43 31.34
N THR A 166 15.10 -22.67 32.36
CA THR A 166 14.81 -21.23 32.46
C THR A 166 15.39 -20.44 31.29
N GLY A 167 16.63 -20.73 30.90
CA GLY A 167 17.28 -20.08 29.75
C GLY A 167 16.52 -20.31 28.45
N ILE A 168 16.06 -21.54 28.21
CA ILE A 168 15.20 -21.87 27.07
C ILE A 168 13.89 -21.07 27.14
N PHE A 169 13.23 -21.04 28.30
CA PHE A 169 11.98 -20.31 28.47
C PHE A 169 12.12 -18.82 28.13
N ILE A 170 13.20 -18.17 28.58
CA ILE A 170 13.48 -16.76 28.27
C ILE A 170 13.61 -16.55 26.76
N ILE A 171 14.30 -17.44 26.04
CA ILE A 171 14.43 -17.36 24.58
C ILE A 171 13.05 -17.47 23.91
N PHE A 172 12.20 -18.38 24.36
CA PHE A 172 10.84 -18.52 23.82
C PHE A 172 9.97 -17.28 24.07
N VAL A 173 10.04 -16.67 25.25
CA VAL A 173 9.33 -15.43 25.57
C VAL A 173 9.80 -14.28 24.68
N ILE A 174 11.12 -14.15 24.46
CA ILE A 174 11.67 -13.13 23.56
C ILE A 174 11.13 -13.35 22.14
N PHE A 175 11.12 -14.59 21.66
CA PHE A 175 10.60 -14.91 20.34
C PHE A 175 9.10 -14.61 20.21
N GLU A 176 8.30 -14.93 21.22
CA GLU A 176 6.87 -14.60 21.28
C GLU A 176 6.66 -13.09 21.15
N LEU A 177 7.41 -12.28 21.91
CA LEU A 177 7.30 -10.82 21.89
C LEU A 177 7.63 -10.23 20.52
N ILE A 178 8.72 -10.72 19.88
CA ILE A 178 9.11 -10.29 18.54
C ILE A 178 8.01 -10.64 17.52
N LEU A 179 7.52 -11.88 17.56
CA LEU A 179 6.50 -12.35 16.62
C LEU A 179 5.19 -11.57 16.79
N LYS A 180 4.80 -11.29 18.04
CA LYS A 180 3.63 -10.46 18.36
C LYS A 180 3.78 -9.02 17.85
N SER A 181 4.96 -8.40 18.00
CA SER A 181 5.22 -7.06 17.46
C SER A 181 5.08 -7.04 15.94
N ILE A 182 5.71 -7.99 15.25
CA ILE A 182 5.66 -8.05 13.77
C ILE A 182 4.22 -8.21 13.27
N ILE A 183 3.42 -9.07 13.92
CA ILE A 183 2.01 -9.23 13.57
C ILE A 183 1.25 -7.94 13.82
N TYR A 184 1.44 -7.31 14.97
CA TYR A 184 0.76 -6.07 15.33
C TYR A 184 1.07 -4.95 14.34
N ASP A 185 2.35 -4.73 14.02
CA ASP A 185 2.77 -3.65 13.13
C ASP A 185 2.23 -3.86 11.71
N LYS A 186 2.29 -5.09 11.20
CA LYS A 186 1.75 -5.43 9.88
C LYS A 186 0.23 -5.31 9.83
N ALA A 187 -0.48 -5.87 10.81
CA ALA A 187 -1.93 -5.83 10.85
C ALA A 187 -2.44 -4.39 11.05
N SER A 188 -1.83 -3.63 11.96
CA SER A 188 -2.19 -2.23 12.25
C SER A 188 -1.98 -1.34 11.03
N SER A 189 -0.82 -1.46 10.35
CA SER A 189 -0.54 -0.73 9.11
C SER A 189 -1.56 -1.05 8.01
N GLN A 190 -1.89 -2.33 7.83
CA GLN A 190 -2.87 -2.77 6.84
C GLN A 190 -4.30 -2.29 7.18
N ILE A 191 -4.71 -2.37 8.45
CA ILE A 191 -5.99 -1.86 8.94
C ILE A 191 -6.10 -0.35 8.68
N LYS A 192 -5.03 0.41 8.97
CA LYS A 192 -5.00 1.86 8.75
C LYS A 192 -5.20 2.20 7.27
N SER A 193 -4.44 1.55 6.37
CA SER A 193 -4.57 1.77 4.92
C SER A 193 -5.99 1.42 4.43
N ASN A 194 -6.52 0.27 4.87
CA ASN A 194 -7.86 -0.18 4.47
C ASN A 194 -8.97 0.75 5.00
N ASN A 195 -8.83 1.26 6.22
CA ASN A 195 -9.77 2.22 6.78
C ASN A 195 -9.80 3.53 5.98
N ILE A 196 -8.63 4.04 5.55
CA ILE A 196 -8.53 5.22 4.68
C ILE A 196 -9.25 4.95 3.35
N LYS A 197 -9.02 3.79 2.73
CA LYS A 197 -9.68 3.40 1.46
C LYS A 197 -11.19 3.29 1.59
N CYS A 198 -11.70 2.64 2.65
CA CYS A 198 -13.13 2.56 2.94
C CYS A 198 -13.74 3.93 3.20
N ASN A 199 -13.11 4.79 4.02
CA ASN A 199 -13.62 6.13 4.28
C ASN A 199 -13.65 6.97 2.99
N ALA A 200 -12.62 6.86 2.15
CA ALA A 200 -12.61 7.53 0.85
C ALA A 200 -13.76 7.05 -0.04
N PHE A 201 -14.07 5.75 -0.05
CA PHE A 201 -15.22 5.18 -0.74
C PHE A 201 -16.55 5.75 -0.21
N PHE A 202 -16.79 5.70 1.10
CA PHE A 202 -18.04 6.21 1.68
C PHE A 202 -18.21 7.72 1.47
N LEU A 203 -17.15 8.51 1.61
CA LEU A 203 -17.20 9.96 1.33
C LEU A 203 -17.51 10.24 -0.14
N TYR A 204 -16.99 9.45 -1.07
CA TYR A 204 -17.27 9.61 -2.49
C TYR A 204 -18.71 9.21 -2.84
N ALA A 205 -19.19 8.12 -2.24
CA ALA A 205 -20.58 7.68 -2.38
C ALA A 205 -21.56 8.75 -1.85
N LEU A 206 -21.29 9.32 -0.67
CA LEU A 206 -22.08 10.40 -0.07
C LEU A 206 -22.06 11.70 -0.89
N LYS A 207 -20.99 11.97 -1.64
CA LYS A 207 -20.92 13.15 -2.50
C LYS A 207 -21.81 13.02 -3.75
N ILE A 208 -22.08 11.79 -4.17
CA ILE A 208 -22.83 11.47 -5.39
C ILE A 208 -24.33 11.24 -5.09
N SER A 209 -24.68 10.87 -3.85
CA SER A 209 -26.07 10.81 -3.36
C SER A 209 -26.67 12.19 -3.11
#